data_AF-A0A520B4N6-F1
#
_entry.id   AF-A0A520B4N6-F1
#
_cell.length_a   1.000
_cell.length_b   1.000
_cell.length_c   1.000
_cell.angle_alpha   90.00
_cell.angle_beta   90.00
_cell.angle_gamma   90.00
#
_symmetry.space_group_name_H-M   'P 1'
#
loop_
_entity.id
_entity.type
_entity.pdbx_description
1 polymer ?
#
loop_
_entity_poly.entity_id
_entity_poly.type
_entity_poly.pdbx_seq_one_letter_code
_entity_poly.pdbx_strand_id
1 'polypeptide(L)'
;MATASKPATASARPAHGLASPDKSFASSRPPFGTMTKAQVEGIKAKLAAFAAIGAPLAYVAYGLAASFHETTQRMQPIPKIGRGRNYPYGKPGKHGGQIAYGRGDVQLTCDYNYAKAYEKLGLRAS
;
A
#
# COMPACT_ATOMS: atom_id res chain seq x y z
N MET A 1 16.06 -49.85 -9.28
CA MET A 1 16.72 -48.63 -9.79
C MET A 1 15.67 -47.56 -9.97
N ALA A 2 15.68 -46.51 -9.14
CA ALA A 2 14.76 -45.38 -9.23
C ALA A 2 15.59 -44.11 -9.36
N THR A 3 15.50 -43.45 -10.51
CA THR A 3 16.17 -42.17 -10.78
C THR A 3 15.37 -41.04 -10.15
N ALA A 4 15.97 -40.33 -9.20
CA ALA A 4 15.39 -39.12 -8.62
C ALA A 4 15.52 -37.95 -9.61
N SER A 5 14.40 -37.33 -9.95
CA SER A 5 14.34 -36.14 -10.80
C SER A 5 14.78 -34.89 -10.03
N LYS A 6 15.66 -34.11 -10.67
CA LYS A 6 16.20 -32.81 -10.24
C LYS A 6 15.10 -31.79 -9.90
N PRO A 7 15.22 -30.94 -8.86
CA PRO A 7 14.26 -29.87 -8.64
C PRO A 7 14.43 -28.78 -9.72
N ALA A 8 13.33 -28.39 -10.36
CA ALA A 8 13.31 -27.28 -11.28
C ALA A 8 13.52 -25.97 -10.50
N THR A 9 14.67 -25.32 -10.72
CA THR A 9 14.91 -23.95 -10.24
C THR A 9 13.89 -23.04 -10.91
N ALA A 10 12.96 -22.48 -10.13
CA ALA A 10 12.05 -21.45 -10.62
C ALA A 10 12.89 -20.29 -11.16
N SER A 11 12.75 -20.01 -12.46
CA SER A 11 13.41 -18.87 -13.11
C SER A 11 13.11 -17.59 -12.33
N ALA A 12 14.17 -16.90 -11.89
CA ALA A 12 14.04 -15.62 -11.21
C ALA A 12 13.31 -14.65 -12.13
N ARG A 13 12.05 -14.36 -11.80
CA ARG A 13 11.21 -13.43 -12.56
C ARG A 13 11.99 -12.13 -12.69
N PRO A 14 12.26 -11.63 -13.91
CA PRO A 14 13.14 -10.48 -14.06
C PRO A 14 12.57 -9.30 -13.27
N ALA A 15 13.39 -8.73 -12.39
CA ALA A 15 13.09 -7.54 -11.61
C ALA A 15 13.10 -6.32 -12.54
N HIS A 16 12.20 -6.30 -13.52
CA HIS A 16 11.93 -5.09 -14.27
C HIS A 16 11.13 -4.18 -13.33
N GLY A 17 11.86 -3.28 -12.66
CA GLY A 17 11.27 -2.14 -11.97
C GLY A 17 10.36 -1.37 -12.92
N LEU A 18 9.50 -0.51 -12.37
CA LEU A 18 8.55 0.29 -13.13
C LEU A 18 9.27 1.26 -14.10
N ALA A 19 9.71 0.76 -15.25
CA ALA A 19 10.56 1.49 -16.20
C ALA A 19 9.82 2.65 -16.90
N SER A 20 8.50 2.67 -16.84
CA SER A 20 7.66 3.73 -17.44
C SER A 20 6.36 3.90 -16.64
N PRO A 21 6.38 4.71 -15.56
CA PRO A 21 5.21 4.96 -14.72
C PRO A 21 4.00 5.47 -15.50
N ASP A 22 4.21 6.37 -16.47
CA ASP A 22 3.14 6.96 -17.29
C ASP A 22 2.43 5.93 -18.18
N LYS A 23 3.18 4.97 -18.73
CA LYS A 23 2.62 3.89 -19.55
C LYS A 23 1.80 2.92 -18.70
N SER A 24 2.27 2.61 -17.49
CA SER A 24 1.52 1.77 -16.54
C SER A 24 0.21 2.45 -16.12
N PHE A 25 0.22 3.76 -15.91
CA PHE A 25 -0.97 4.55 -15.58
C PHE A 25 -1.99 4.55 -16.71
N ALA A 26 -1.54 4.68 -17.96
CA ALA A 26 -2.41 4.65 -19.13
C ALA A 26 -3.14 3.30 -19.25
N SER A 27 -2.46 2.18 -18.98
CA SER A 27 -3.07 0.84 -19.00
C SER A 27 -4.04 0.57 -17.85
N SER A 28 -3.93 1.27 -16.71
CA SER A 28 -4.81 1.08 -15.55
C SER A 28 -6.09 1.92 -15.58
N ARG A 29 -6.36 2.69 -16.64
CA ARG A 29 -7.60 3.46 -16.80
C ARG A 29 -8.91 2.63 -16.79
N PRO A 30 -8.99 1.41 -17.36
CA PRO A 30 -10.25 0.67 -17.47
C PRO A 30 -11.03 0.43 -16.16
N PRO A 31 -10.40 0.08 -15.01
CA PRO A 31 -11.13 -0.12 -13.76
C PRO A 31 -11.64 1.17 -13.06
N PHE A 32 -11.26 2.36 -13.52
CA PHE A 32 -11.58 3.62 -12.81
C PHE A 32 -12.62 4.51 -13.52
N GLY A 33 -13.01 4.20 -14.76
CA GLY A 33 -13.89 5.08 -15.54
C GLY A 33 -13.33 6.51 -15.68
N THR A 34 -14.19 7.53 -15.66
CA THR A 34 -13.74 8.93 -15.59
C THR A 34 -13.18 9.23 -14.21
N MET A 35 -11.88 9.55 -14.16
CA MET A 35 -11.19 9.82 -12.90
C MET A 35 -11.30 11.29 -12.50
N THR A 36 -11.53 11.53 -11.21
CA THR A 36 -11.38 12.86 -10.62
C THR A 36 -9.92 13.29 -10.59
N LYS A 37 -9.66 14.60 -10.57
CA LYS A 37 -8.30 15.15 -10.41
C LYS A 37 -7.61 14.58 -9.16
N ALA A 38 -8.33 14.45 -8.05
CA ALA A 38 -7.78 13.91 -6.80
C ALA A 38 -7.33 12.45 -6.95
N GLN A 39 -8.09 11.60 -7.66
CA GLN A 39 -7.67 10.22 -7.91
C GLN A 39 -6.40 10.15 -8.77
N VAL A 40 -6.30 11.00 -9.80
CA VAL A 40 -5.12 11.07 -10.67
C VAL A 40 -3.88 11.46 -9.86
N GLU A 41 -3.97 12.52 -9.06
CA GLU A 41 -2.86 12.96 -8.22
C GLU A 41 -2.46 11.89 -7.18
N GLY A 42 -3.45 11.21 -6.60
CA GLY A 42 -3.20 10.12 -5.65
C GLY A 42 -2.47 8.94 -6.27
N ILE A 43 -2.84 8.54 -7.50
CA ILE A 43 -2.13 7.47 -8.23
C ILE A 43 -0.72 7.91 -8.62
N LYS A 44 -0.56 9.13 -9.13
CA LYS A 44 0.77 9.66 -9.48
C LYS A 44 1.72 9.67 -8.29
N ALA A 45 1.26 10.11 -7.12
CA ALA A 45 2.06 10.09 -5.89
C ALA A 45 2.53 8.67 -5.53
N LYS A 46 1.64 7.66 -5.64
CA LYS A 46 1.98 6.25 -5.39
C LYS A 46 2.96 5.70 -6.42
N LEU A 47 2.74 5.97 -7.70
CA LEU A 47 3.65 5.57 -8.78
C LEU A 47 5.05 6.17 -8.59
N ALA A 48 5.14 7.44 -8.19
CA ALA A 48 6.41 8.10 -7.88
C ALA A 48 7.12 7.42 -6.70
N ALA A 49 6.40 7.11 -5.62
CA ALA A 49 6.95 6.41 -4.46
C ALA A 49 7.48 5.01 -4.82
N PHE A 50 6.71 4.23 -5.61
CA PHE A 50 7.15 2.92 -6.08
C PHE A 50 8.35 2.99 -7.04
N ALA A 51 8.39 4.00 -7.91
CA ALA A 51 9.52 4.23 -8.80
C ALA A 51 10.80 4.57 -8.02
N ALA A 52 10.70 5.39 -6.98
CA ALA A 52 11.84 5.80 -6.15
C ALA A 52 12.54 4.62 -5.46
N ILE A 53 11.82 3.54 -5.17
CA ILE A 53 12.37 2.32 -4.56
C ILE A 53 12.66 1.21 -5.57
N GLY A 54 12.49 1.47 -6.87
CA GLY A 54 12.68 0.47 -7.92
C GLY A 54 11.73 -0.73 -7.80
N ALA A 55 10.52 -0.53 -7.31
CA ALA A 55 9.59 -1.63 -7.03
C ALA A 55 9.29 -2.46 -8.29
N PRO A 56 9.25 -3.81 -8.20
CA PRO A 56 8.80 -4.66 -9.29
C PRO A 56 7.36 -4.33 -9.70
N LEU A 57 7.05 -4.39 -10.99
CA LEU A 57 5.72 -4.04 -11.53
C LEU A 57 4.57 -4.76 -10.80
N ALA A 58 4.75 -6.03 -10.44
CA ALA A 58 3.74 -6.80 -9.70
C ALA A 58 3.41 -6.18 -8.33
N TYR A 59 4.40 -5.60 -7.64
CA TYR A 59 4.21 -4.97 -6.34
C TYR A 59 3.54 -3.60 -6.49
N VAL A 60 3.85 -2.87 -7.56
CA VAL A 60 3.15 -1.63 -7.91
C VAL A 60 1.67 -1.89 -8.17
N ALA A 61 1.37 -2.89 -9.01
CA ALA A 61 -0.01 -3.29 -9.32
C ALA A 61 -0.77 -3.70 -8.05
N TYR A 62 -0.15 -4.52 -7.20
CA TYR A 62 -0.73 -4.93 -5.92
C TYR A 62 -0.98 -3.74 -4.99
N GLY A 63 -0.01 -2.83 -4.84
CA GLY A 63 -0.14 -1.65 -3.98
C GLY A 63 -1.21 -0.67 -4.44
N LEU A 64 -1.36 -0.49 -5.75
CA LEU A 64 -2.45 0.32 -6.32
C LEU A 64 -3.82 -0.34 -6.11
N ALA A 65 -3.93 -1.65 -6.30
CA ALA A 65 -5.17 -2.39 -6.05
C ALA A 65 -5.58 -2.34 -4.57
N ALA A 66 -4.62 -2.46 -3.66
CA ALA A 66 -4.86 -2.32 -2.22
C ALA A 66 -5.37 -0.92 -1.88
N SER A 67 -4.68 0.14 -2.34
CA SER A 67 -5.12 1.53 -2.15
C SER A 67 -6.54 1.75 -2.71
N PHE A 68 -6.85 1.20 -3.88
CA PHE A 68 -8.19 1.30 -4.47
C PHE A 68 -9.27 0.68 -3.58
N HIS A 69 -9.03 -0.53 -3.08
CA HIS A 69 -9.99 -1.23 -2.23
C HIS A 69 -10.16 -0.51 -0.87
N GLU A 70 -9.05 -0.22 -0.19
CA GLU A 70 -9.03 0.33 1.17
C GLU A 70 -9.53 1.77 1.25
N THR A 71 -9.33 2.57 0.19
CA THR A 71 -9.77 3.98 0.17
C THR A 71 -11.17 4.19 -0.39
N THR A 72 -11.91 3.09 -0.66
CA THR A 72 -13.20 3.13 -1.37
C THR A 72 -13.06 3.87 -2.70
N GLN A 73 -12.06 3.47 -3.49
CA GLN A 73 -11.76 3.99 -4.83
C GLN A 73 -11.30 5.46 -4.90
N ARG A 74 -11.13 6.14 -3.76
CA ARG A 74 -10.69 7.55 -3.73
C ARG A 74 -9.24 7.74 -4.14
N MET A 75 -8.42 6.70 -4.00
CA MET A 75 -6.96 6.72 -4.23
C MET A 75 -6.24 7.81 -3.41
N GLN A 76 -6.85 8.22 -2.31
CA GLN A 76 -6.35 9.22 -1.37
C GLN A 76 -6.31 8.59 0.03
N PRO A 77 -5.27 8.88 0.84
CA PRO A 77 -5.23 8.48 2.23
C PRO A 77 -6.50 8.95 2.95
N ILE A 78 -7.25 8.01 3.53
CA ILE A 78 -8.44 8.35 4.33
C ILE A 78 -8.29 7.84 5.77
N PRO A 79 -8.92 8.52 6.74
CA PRO A 79 -9.17 7.90 8.04
C PRO A 79 -10.33 6.91 7.92
N LYS A 80 -10.24 5.77 8.63
CA LYS A 80 -11.37 4.83 8.79
C LYS A 80 -12.60 5.55 9.33
N ILE A 81 -13.72 5.43 8.62
CA ILE A 81 -15.02 5.95 9.06
C ILE A 81 -15.36 5.31 10.42
N GLY A 82 -15.79 6.14 11.38
CA GLY A 82 -16.09 5.71 12.74
C GLY A 82 -14.87 5.56 13.66
N ARG A 83 -13.62 5.72 13.17
CA ARG A 83 -12.39 5.81 14.00
C ARG A 83 -12.24 4.72 15.08
N GLY A 84 -12.73 3.52 14.82
CA GLY A 84 -12.69 2.42 15.79
C GLY A 84 -13.66 2.56 16.97
N ARG A 85 -14.67 3.44 16.88
CA ARG A 85 -15.75 3.55 17.87
C ARG A 85 -16.29 2.16 18.20
N ASN A 86 -16.35 1.85 19.49
CA ASN A 86 -16.74 0.55 20.06
C ASN A 86 -15.72 -0.60 19.94
N TYR A 87 -14.53 -0.36 19.39
CA TYR A 87 -13.45 -1.36 19.35
C TYR A 87 -12.28 -0.99 20.27
N PRO A 88 -11.49 -1.97 20.75
CA PRO A 88 -10.34 -1.70 21.61
C PRO A 88 -9.31 -0.73 21.01
N TYR A 89 -9.10 -0.78 19.69
CA TYR A 89 -8.19 0.12 18.96
C TYR A 89 -8.76 1.54 18.71
N GLY A 90 -10.01 1.80 19.13
CA GLY A 90 -10.65 3.12 19.11
C GLY A 90 -10.45 3.94 20.38
N LYS A 91 -9.66 3.44 21.34
CA LYS A 91 -9.27 4.14 22.57
C LYS A 91 -7.91 4.83 22.38
N PRO A 92 -7.60 5.89 23.14
CA PRO A 92 -6.26 6.48 23.17
C PRO A 92 -5.19 5.40 23.41
N GLY A 93 -4.24 5.32 22.50
CA GLY A 93 -3.15 4.35 22.53
C GLY A 93 -1.93 4.83 23.28
N LYS A 94 -0.88 3.99 23.30
CA LYS A 94 0.38 4.23 24.04
C LYS A 94 1.27 5.35 23.49
N HIS A 95 0.96 5.90 22.31
CA HIS A 95 1.75 6.93 21.64
C HIS A 95 1.07 8.30 21.78
N GLY A 96 1.32 9.00 22.89
CA GLY A 96 0.78 10.36 23.10
C GLY A 96 -0.75 10.45 23.18
N GLY A 97 -1.43 9.33 23.47
CA GLY A 97 -2.90 9.26 23.45
C GLY A 97 -3.51 9.20 22.05
N GLN A 98 -2.69 8.99 21.01
CA GLN A 98 -3.17 8.80 19.64
C GLN A 98 -4.07 7.56 19.55
N ILE A 99 -5.26 7.72 18.99
CA ILE A 99 -6.15 6.58 18.71
C ILE A 99 -5.67 5.89 17.42
N ALA A 100 -5.31 4.61 17.48
CA ALA A 100 -4.77 3.84 16.36
C ALA A 100 -5.85 3.22 15.45
N TYR A 101 -6.82 4.03 15.02
CA TYR A 101 -7.73 3.66 13.95
C TYR A 101 -7.02 3.64 12.58
N GLY A 102 -7.64 2.97 11.61
CA GLY A 102 -7.11 2.86 10.23
C GLY A 102 -6.81 4.21 9.60
N ARG A 103 -5.59 4.39 9.10
CA ARG A 103 -5.18 5.57 8.32
C ARG A 103 -4.37 5.16 7.10
N GLY A 104 -4.38 6.04 6.10
CA GLY A 104 -3.49 5.90 4.94
C GLY A 104 -4.08 5.03 3.83
N ASP A 105 -3.28 4.81 2.79
CA ASP A 105 -3.65 3.96 1.65
C ASP A 105 -3.86 2.49 2.01
N VAL A 106 -3.27 2.03 3.13
CA VAL A 106 -3.34 0.63 3.60
C VAL A 106 -4.14 0.48 4.88
N GLN A 107 -4.81 1.54 5.34
CA GLN A 107 -5.63 1.53 6.56
C GLN A 107 -4.89 0.95 7.79
N LEU A 108 -3.66 1.42 8.02
CA LEU A 108 -2.82 0.99 9.15
C LEU A 108 -3.59 1.16 10.47
N THR A 109 -3.86 0.03 11.14
CA THR A 109 -4.71 -0.04 12.33
C THR A 109 -3.98 -0.75 13.47
N CYS A 110 -4.36 -0.45 14.72
CA CYS A 110 -3.83 -1.00 15.98
C CYS A 110 -2.47 -0.44 16.42
N ASP A 111 -2.36 -0.13 17.71
CA ASP A 111 -1.17 0.46 18.35
C ASP A 111 0.12 -0.28 18.01
N TYR A 112 0.11 -1.62 18.06
CA TYR A 112 1.32 -2.41 17.80
C TYR A 112 1.81 -2.29 16.35
N ASN A 113 0.92 -2.06 15.38
CA ASN A 113 1.32 -1.83 13.99
C ASN A 113 1.87 -0.42 13.82
N TYR A 114 1.30 0.56 14.50
CA TYR A 114 1.86 1.91 14.56
C TYR A 114 3.25 1.91 15.19
N ALA A 115 3.45 1.22 16.32
CA ALA A 115 4.76 1.09 16.95
C ALA A 115 5.81 0.52 16.00
N LYS A 116 5.49 -0.57 15.29
CA LYS A 116 6.37 -1.16 14.27
C LYS A 116 6.65 -0.21 13.10
N ALA A 117 5.64 0.56 12.67
CA ALA A 117 5.82 1.53 11.60
C ALA A 117 6.73 2.69 12.04
N TYR A 118 6.55 3.21 13.26
CA TYR A 118 7.41 4.23 13.84
C TYR A 118 8.87 3.78 13.88
N GLU A 119 9.13 2.56 14.39
CA GLU A 119 10.46 1.97 14.45
C GLU A 119 11.09 1.84 13.05
N LYS A 120 10.38 1.21 12.11
CA LYS A 120 10.91 0.96 10.75
C LYS A 120 11.14 2.23 9.93
N LEU A 121 10.37 3.28 10.21
CA LEU A 121 10.47 4.56 9.50
C LEU A 121 11.37 5.56 10.22
N GLY A 122 11.94 5.21 11.38
CA GLY A 122 12.76 6.12 12.19
C GLY A 122 11.97 7.34 12.71
N LEU A 123 10.65 7.21 12.84
CA LEU A 123 9.76 8.27 13.29
C LEU A 123 9.64 8.19 14.82
N ARG A 124 9.82 9.31 15.52
CA ARG A 124 9.59 9.38 16.98
C ARG A 124 8.12 9.69 17.22
N ALA A 125 7.49 8.99 18.17
CA ALA A 125 6.15 9.35 18.65
C ALA A 125 6.26 10.67 19.42
N SER A 126 5.62 11.72 18.90
CA SER A 126 5.45 13.01 19.58
C SER A 126 4.30 12.98 20.57
#